data_AF-A0A2J7Q5I7-F1
#
_entry.id   AF-A0A2J7Q5I7-F1
#
_cell.length_a   1.000
_cell.length_b   1.000
_cell.length_c   1.000
_cell.angle_alpha   90.00
_cell.angle_beta   90.00
_cell.angle_gamma   90.00
#
_symmetry.space_group_name_H-M   'P 1'
#
loop_
_entity.id
_entity.type
_entity.pdbx_description
1 polymer ?
#
loop_
_entity_poly.entity_id
_entity_poly.type
_entity_poly.pdbx_seq_one_letter_code
_entity_poly.pdbx_strand_id
1 'polypeptide(L)' 'KNSDLTPTNFILWGYIKDRVFFPPLPVSENSLKQCITTVRCVDEDMLWCVWNKLDYHIDICHVTKGSHIEHF' A
#
# COMPACT_ATOMS: atom_id res chain seq x y z
N LYS A 1 10.85 -19.74 -9.53
CA LYS A 1 9.57 -19.03 -9.74
C LYS A 1 9.40 -18.05 -8.57
N ASN A 2 10.04 -16.88 -8.65
CA ASN A 2 9.98 -15.88 -7.59
C ASN A 2 8.69 -15.09 -7.80
N SER A 3 7.61 -15.54 -7.14
CA SER A 3 6.29 -14.89 -7.21
C SER A 3 6.15 -13.85 -6.09
N ASP A 4 7.26 -13.50 -5.42
CA ASP A 4 7.24 -12.74 -4.20
C ASP A 4 7.44 -11.27 -4.52
N LEU A 5 6.31 -10.64 -4.85
CA LEU A 5 5.90 -9.38 -4.25
C LEU A 5 7.07 -8.43 -3.94
N THR A 6 7.43 -7.59 -4.92
CA THR A 6 8.22 -6.39 -4.64
C THR A 6 7.61 -5.66 -3.43
N PRO A 7 8.40 -5.13 -2.49
CA PRO A 7 7.89 -4.41 -1.31
C PRO A 7 6.89 -3.30 -1.69
N THR A 8 7.11 -2.66 -2.83
CA THR A 8 6.21 -1.71 -3.46
C THR A 8 4.82 -2.29 -3.75
N ASN A 9 4.72 -3.52 -4.25
CA ASN A 9 3.45 -4.16 -4.56
C ASN A 9 2.67 -4.52 -3.29
N PHE A 10 3.34 -4.92 -2.21
CA PHE A 10 2.69 -5.17 -0.92
C PHE A 10 2.15 -3.89 -0.29
N ILE A 11 2.95 -2.82 -0.27
CA ILE A 11 2.53 -1.52 0.27
C ILE A 11 1.39 -0.92 -0.56
N LEU A 12 1.50 -0.95 -1.90
CA LEU A 12 0.46 -0.45 -2.79
C LEU A 12 -0.83 -1.26 -2.65
N TRP A 13 -0.73 -2.58 -2.54
CA TRP A 13 -1.91 -3.44 -2.36
C TRP A 13 -2.57 -3.25 -0.99
N GLY A 14 -1.79 -3.06 0.07
CA GLY A 14 -2.30 -2.65 1.39
C GLY A 14 -3.08 -1.34 1.30
N TYR A 15 -2.50 -0.34 0.65
CA TYR A 15 -3.14 0.96 0.44
C TYR A 15 -4.44 0.89 -0.37
N ILE A 16 -4.46 0.13 -1.47
CA ILE A 16 -5.68 -0.07 -2.27
C ILE A 16 -6.77 -0.71 -1.42
N LYS A 17 -6.41 -1.70 -0.59
CA LYS A 17 -7.38 -2.34 0.30
C LYS A 17 -7.97 -1.35 1.31
N ASP A 18 -7.14 -0.48 1.89
CA ASP A 18 -7.60 0.56 2.82
C ASP A 18 -8.44 1.66 2.15
N ARG A 19 -8.40 1.82 0.82
CA ARG A 19 -9.26 2.78 0.10
C ARG A 19 -10.55 2.16 -0.42
N VAL A 20 -10.53 0.88 -0.76
CA VAL A 20 -11.66 0.16 -1.37
C VAL A 20 -12.52 -0.53 -0.31
N PHE A 21 -11.90 -1.06 0.76
CA PHE A 21 -12.60 -1.85 1.77
C PHE A 21 -12.69 -1.16 3.14
N PHE A 22 -12.20 0.07 3.28
CA PHE A 22 -12.38 0.82 4.51
C PHE A 22 -13.86 1.21 4.70
N PRO A 23 -14.43 0.99 5.89
CA PRO A 23 -15.86 1.19 6.11
C PRO A 23 -16.33 2.62 5.85
N PRO A 24 -17.55 2.81 5.31
CA PRO A 24 -18.51 1.77 4.97
C PRO A 24 -18.14 1.06 3.66
N LEU A 25 -18.23 -0.28 3.67
CA LEU A 25 -17.97 -1.08 2.48
C LEU A 25 -18.84 -0.60 1.32
N PRO A 26 -18.30 -0.52 0.09
CA PRO A 26 -19.08 -0.12 -1.07
C PRO A 26 -20.19 -1.15 -1.32
N VAL A 27 -21.43 -0.77 -1.02
CA VAL A 27 -22.61 -1.63 -1.17
C VAL A 27 -23.20 -1.61 -2.58
N SER A 28 -22.74 -0.70 -3.44
CA SER A 28 -23.21 -0.53 -4.82
C SER A 28 -22.08 -0.49 -5.83
N GLU A 29 -22.38 -0.83 -7.08
CA GLU A 29 -21.44 -0.71 -8.20
C GLU A 29 -20.93 0.74 -8.36
N ASN A 30 -21.78 1.73 -8.09
CA ASN A 30 -21.39 3.14 -8.19
C ASN A 30 -20.39 3.53 -7.09
N SER A 31 -20.61 3.09 -5.84
CA SER A 31 -19.63 3.29 -4.76
C SER A 31 -18.30 2.61 -5.05
N LEU A 32 -18.32 1.42 -5.67
CA LEU A 32 -17.09 0.74 -6.08
C LEU A 32 -16.34 1.53 -7.16
N LYS A 33 -17.04 2.04 -8.18
CA LYS A 33 -16.47 2.90 -9.22
C LYS A 33 -15.88 4.20 -8.64
N GLN A 34 -16.52 4.78 -7.63
CA GLN A 34 -16.01 5.97 -6.93
C GLN A 34 -14.73 5.66 -6.13
N CYS A 35 -14.68 4.53 -5.40
CA CYS A 35 -13.47 4.08 -4.73
C CYS A 35 -12.32 3.88 -5.73
N ILE A 36 -12.57 3.20 -6.85
CA ILE A 36 -11.56 2.98 -7.91
C ILE A 36 -11.10 4.31 -8.52
N THR A 37 -12.02 5.25 -8.76
CA THR A 37 -11.69 6.56 -9.31
C THR A 37 -10.83 7.37 -8.33
N THR A 38 -11.13 7.29 -7.04
CA THR A 38 -10.34 7.92 -5.97
C THR A 38 -8.94 7.31 -5.88
N VAL A 39 -8.84 5.99 -6.02
CA VAL A 39 -7.54 5.28 -6.12
C VAL A 39 -6.80 5.65 -7.40
N ARG A 40 -7.48 5.97 -8.51
CA ARG A 40 -6.83 6.46 -9.74
C ARG A 40 -6.31 7.89 -9.57
N CYS A 41 -6.96 8.69 -8.74
CA CYS A 41 -6.53 10.03 -8.35
C CYS A 41 -5.53 9.99 -7.18
N VAL A 42 -4.56 9.06 -7.20
CA VAL A 42 -3.44 9.11 -6.24
C VAL A 42 -2.75 10.46 -6.40
N ASP A 43 -2.87 11.29 -5.38
CA ASP A 43 -2.24 12.60 -5.33
C ASP A 43 -0.73 12.48 -5.08
N GLU A 44 0.05 13.49 -5.44
CA GLU A 44 1.50 13.54 -5.25
C GLU A 44 1.88 13.36 -3.77
N ASP A 45 1.09 13.95 -2.85
CA ASP A 45 1.26 13.77 -1.41
C ASP A 45 1.09 12.30 -0.99
N MET A 46 0.22 11.57 -1.68
CA MET A 46 -0.06 10.17 -1.40
C MET A 46 1.06 9.26 -1.89
N LEU A 47 1.59 9.54 -3.08
CA LEU A 47 2.81 8.89 -3.57
C LEU A 47 3.97 9.16 -2.61
N TRP A 48 4.12 10.39 -2.12
CA TRP A 48 5.14 10.75 -1.14
C TRP A 48 5.00 9.95 0.16
N CYS A 49 3.80 9.77 0.70
CA CYS A 49 3.58 8.91 1.87
C CYS A 49 3.96 7.44 1.63
N VAL A 50 3.62 6.89 0.45
CA VAL A 50 4.00 5.51 0.09
C VAL A 50 5.51 5.39 -0.04
N TRP A 51 6.17 6.36 -0.66
CA TRP A 51 7.62 6.41 -0.79
C TRP A 51 8.32 6.47 0.56
N ASN A 52 7.88 7.31 1.50
CA ASN A 52 8.48 7.39 2.84
C ASN A 52 8.32 6.09 3.62
N LYS A 53 7.17 5.41 3.53
CA LYS A 53 6.98 4.10 4.18
C LYS A 53 7.89 3.03 3.60
N LEU A 54 8.06 3.04 2.28
CA LEU A 54 8.96 2.12 1.59
C LEU A 54 10.42 2.38 2.00
N ASP A 55 10.84 3.65 2.03
CA ASP A 55 12.18 4.07 2.44
C ASP A 55 12.49 3.64 3.89
N TYR A 56 11.56 3.86 4.83
CA TYR A 56 11.68 3.38 6.21
C TYR A 56 11.83 1.85 6.30
N HIS A 57 11.07 1.08 5.53
CA HIS A 57 11.21 -0.38 5.52
C HIS A 57 12.55 -0.83 4.93
N ILE A 58 13.04 -0.15 3.89
CA ILE A 58 14.36 -0.43 3.29
C ILE A 58 15.47 -0.09 4.30
N ASP A 59 15.37 1.06 4.98
CA ASP A 59 16.31 1.48 6.02
C ASP A 59 16.35 0.49 7.18
N ILE A 60 15.19 0.05 7.68
CA ILE A 60 15.13 -1.03 8.68
C ILE A 60 15.81 -2.29 8.17
N CYS A 61 15.49 -2.77 6.96
CA CYS A 61 16.11 -3.97 6.40
C CYS A 61 17.64 -3.85 6.31
N HIS A 62 18.13 -2.64 6.01
CA HIS A 62 19.56 -2.35 5.94
C HIS A 62 20.22 -2.35 7.32
N VAL A 63 19.62 -1.67 8.31
CA VAL A 63 20.10 -1.61 9.69
C VAL A 63 20.11 -2.99 10.35
N THR A 64 19.10 -3.82 10.06
CA THR A 64 18.98 -5.16 10.62
C THR A 64 19.82 -6.21 9.85
N LYS A 65 20.56 -5.80 8.80
CA LYS A 65 21.34 -6.68 7.92
C LYS A 65 20.53 -7.89 7.40
N GLY A 66 19.22 -7.71 7.20
CA GLY A 66 18.32 -8.80 6.80
C GLY A 66 17.92 -9.76 7.91
N SER A 67 18.18 -9.46 9.20
CA SER A 67 17.50 -10.18 10.28
C SER A 67 16.02 -9.75 10.27
N HIS A 68 15.13 -10.67 9.91
CA HIS A 68 13.69 -10.43 9.86
C HIS A 68 13.19 -9.82 11.17
N ILE A 69 12.84 -8.53 11.14
CA ILE A 69 12.00 -7.93 12.17
C ILE A 69 10.59 -7.93 11.59
N GLU A 70 9.83 -8.96 11.93
CA GLU A 70 8.37 -8.90 11.78
C GLU A 70 7.86 -7.83 12.73
N HIS A 71 7.36 -6.72 12.19
CA HIS A 71 6.53 -5.81 12.94
C HIS A 71 5.31 -5.47 12.08
N PHE A 72 4.20 -6.13 12.44
CA PHE A 72 2.78 -6.00 12.07
C PHE A 72 2.41 -5.25 10.79
#